data_AF-A0A4Q2SNA0-F1
#
_entry.id   AF-A0A4Q2SNA0-F1
#
_cell.length_a   1.000
_cell.length_b   1.000
_cell.length_c   1.000
_cell.angle_alpha   90.00
_cell.angle_beta   90.00
_cell.angle_gamma   90.00
#
_symmetry.space_group_name_H-M   'P 1'
#
loop_
_entity.id
_entity.type
_entity.pdbx_description
1 polymer ?
#
loop_
_entity_poly.entity_id
_entity_poly.type
_entity_poly.pdbx_seq_one_letter_code
_entity_poly.pdbx_strand_id
1 'polypeptide(L)' 'MRLIDELNELHDDYAMKIEAAVGRDDVELGEQLAQGYEDDAIVLMAEREGLTHLLPLKRPVTHESSLHRLARRLRPSRAA' A
#
# COMPACT_ATOMS: atom_id res chain seq x y z
N MET A 1 -13.35 -8.84 17.11
CA MET A 1 -12.30 -9.78 16.65
C MET A 1 -11.06 -9.58 17.50
N ARG A 2 -10.24 -10.60 17.67
CA ARG A 2 -8.92 -10.46 18.29
C ARG A 2 -7.92 -10.05 17.21
N LEU A 3 -6.86 -9.31 17.56
CA LEU A 3 -5.80 -8.90 16.63
C LEU A 3 -5.24 -10.10 15.84
N ILE A 4 -5.08 -11.25 16.50
CA ILE A 4 -4.58 -12.45 15.85
C ILE A 4 -5.51 -12.96 14.75
N ASP A 5 -6.83 -12.81 14.90
CA ASP A 5 -7.80 -13.25 13.89
C ASP A 5 -7.70 -12.35 12.65
N GLU A 6 -7.54 -11.04 12.86
CA GLU A 6 -7.41 -10.04 11.78
C GLU A 6 -6.06 -10.18 11.05
N LEU A 7 -4.99 -10.51 11.77
CA LEU A 7 -3.69 -10.81 11.15
C LEU A 7 -3.72 -12.08 10.33
N ASN A 8 -4.46 -13.11 10.77
CA ASN A 8 -4.63 -14.34 9.99
C ASN A 8 -5.42 -14.07 8.71
N GLU A 9 -6.51 -13.30 8.80
CA GLU A 9 -7.30 -12.92 7.61
C GLU A 9 -6.46 -12.09 6.62
N LEU A 10 -5.66 -11.14 7.12
CA LEU A 10 -4.73 -10.37 6.29
C LEU A 10 -3.67 -11.27 5.63
N HIS A 11 -3.13 -12.23 6.40
CA HIS A 11 -2.15 -13.18 5.89
C HIS A 11 -2.73 -14.04 4.77
N ASP A 12 -3.93 -14.61 4.97
CA ASP A 12 -4.59 -15.48 4.00
C ASP A 12 -4.88 -14.72 2.69
N ASP A 13 -5.31 -13.47 2.77
CA ASP A 13 -5.56 -12.62 1.59
C ASP A 13 -4.27 -12.34 0.80
N TYR A 14 -3.18 -11.98 1.47
CA TYR A 14 -1.89 -11.75 0.81
C TYR A 14 -1.28 -13.03 0.26
N ALA A 15 -1.37 -14.15 0.99
CA ALA A 15 -0.90 -15.46 0.53
C ALA A 15 -1.60 -15.86 -0.78
N MET A 16 -2.92 -15.73 -0.85
CA MET A 16 -3.69 -15.99 -2.07
C MET A 16 -3.24 -15.12 -3.25
N LYS A 17 -2.98 -13.82 -3.03
CA LYS A 17 -2.50 -12.90 -4.08
C LYS A 17 -1.10 -13.27 -4.55
N ILE A 18 -0.20 -13.61 -3.63
CA ILE A 18 1.18 -14.02 -3.93
C ILE A 18 1.17 -15.33 -4.72
N GLU A 19 0.39 -16.33 -4.29
CA GLU A 19 0.21 -17.57 -5.04
C GLU A 19 -0.29 -17.32 -6.46
N ALA A 20 -1.23 -16.38 -6.63
CA ALA A 20 -1.72 -15.99 -7.96
C ALA A 20 -0.64 -15.29 -8.82
N ALA A 21 0.25 -14.50 -8.21
CA ALA A 21 1.38 -13.86 -8.90
C ALA A 21 2.43 -14.90 -9.31
N VAL A 22 2.80 -15.80 -8.40
CA VAL A 22 3.72 -16.91 -8.66
C VAL A 22 3.17 -17.83 -9.76
N GLY A 23 1.87 -18.13 -9.74
CA GLY A 23 1.22 -18.92 -10.79
C GLY A 23 1.27 -18.27 -12.19
N ARG A 24 1.56 -16.97 -12.27
CA ARG A 24 1.76 -16.22 -13.52
C ARG A 24 3.24 -15.95 -13.83
N ASP A 25 4.16 -16.50 -13.03
CA ASP A 25 5.60 -16.23 -13.07
C ASP A 25 5.95 -14.74 -12.88
N ASP A 26 5.06 -14.00 -12.21
CA ASP A 26 5.22 -12.57 -11.92
C ASP A 26 5.87 -12.39 -10.55
N VAL A 27 7.19 -12.63 -10.51
CA VAL A 27 7.99 -12.56 -9.29
C VAL A 27 8.07 -11.13 -8.74
N GLU A 28 8.09 -10.13 -9.62
CA GLU A 28 8.12 -8.72 -9.22
C GLU A 28 6.85 -8.32 -8.47
N LEU A 29 5.68 -8.73 -8.97
CA LEU A 29 4.43 -8.54 -8.24
C LEU A 29 4.41 -9.30 -6.92
N GLY A 30 4.97 -10.52 -6.88
CA GLY A 30 5.10 -11.29 -5.65
C GLY A 30 5.89 -10.56 -4.56
N GLU A 31 7.03 -9.95 -4.92
CA GLU A 31 7.84 -9.14 -4.00
C GLU A 31 7.09 -7.88 -3.53
N GLN A 32 6.39 -7.18 -4.44
CA GLN A 32 5.58 -6.02 -4.08
C GLN A 32 4.46 -6.38 -3.10
N LEU A 33 3.81 -7.53 -3.30
CA LEU A 33 2.77 -8.03 -2.41
C LEU A 33 3.34 -8.43 -1.04
N ALA A 34 4.52 -9.05 -1.00
CA ALA A 34 5.18 -9.38 0.26
C ALA A 34 5.52 -8.11 1.08
N GLN A 35 6.03 -7.07 0.43
CA GLN A 35 6.26 -5.79 1.10
C GLN A 35 4.94 -5.12 1.55
N GLY A 36 3.89 -5.21 0.73
CA GLY A 36 2.56 -4.71 1.08
C GLY A 36 1.97 -5.37 2.31
N TYR A 37 2.13 -6.70 2.44
CA TYR A 37 1.72 -7.44 3.63
C TYR A 37 2.41 -6.93 4.89
N GLU A 38 3.73 -6.74 4.84
CA GLU A 38 4.50 -6.24 5.99
C GLU A 38 4.03 -4.83 6.40
N ASP A 39 3.86 -3.95 5.43
CA ASP A 39 3.36 -2.58 5.63
C ASP A 39 1.97 -2.58 6.31
N ASP A 40 1.04 -3.36 5.79
CA ASP A 40 -0.33 -3.41 6.28
C ASP A 40 -0.42 -4.09 7.66
N ALA A 41 0.39 -5.14 7.90
CA ALA A 41 0.47 -5.81 9.19
C ALA A 41 1.01 -4.86 10.28
N ILE A 42 2.05 -4.08 9.97
CA ILE A 42 2.60 -3.06 10.88
C ILE A 42 1.54 -2.01 11.23
N VAL A 43 0.79 -1.53 10.25
CA VAL A 43 -0.30 -0.56 10.48
C VAL A 43 -1.39 -1.16 11.34
N LEU A 44 -1.86 -2.38 11.02
CA LEU A 44 -2.90 -3.06 11.76
C LEU A 44 -2.49 -3.27 13.23
N MET A 45 -1.26 -3.74 13.47
CA MET A 45 -0.73 -3.91 14.82
C MET A 45 -0.65 -2.56 15.56
N ALA A 46 -0.13 -1.52 14.91
CA ALA A 46 0.00 -0.20 15.53
C ALA A 46 -1.37 0.41 15.89
N GLU A 47 -2.39 0.23 15.04
CA GLU A 47 -3.75 0.70 15.31
C GLU A 47 -4.39 -0.06 16.48
N ARG A 48 -4.24 -1.39 16.51
CA ARG A 48 -4.84 -2.24 17.54
C ARG A 48 -4.19 -2.08 18.91
N GLU A 49 -2.88 -1.87 18.95
CA GLU A 49 -2.11 -1.65 20.18
C GLU A 49 -2.03 -0.17 20.60
N GLY A 50 -2.64 0.75 19.84
CA GLY A 50 -2.58 2.20 20.12
C GLY A 50 -1.19 2.82 19.94
N LEU A 51 -0.31 2.16 19.18
CA LEU A 51 1.07 2.55 18.90
C LEU A 51 1.21 3.31 17.57
N THR A 52 0.12 3.92 17.07
CA THR A 52 0.10 4.66 15.80
C THR A 52 1.13 5.80 15.73
N HIS A 53 1.56 6.32 16.88
CA HIS A 53 2.62 7.33 16.98
C HIS A 53 4.03 6.82 16.60
N LEU A 54 4.22 5.50 16.56
CA LEU A 54 5.45 4.86 16.10
C LEU A 54 5.46 4.60 14.60
N LEU A 55 4.32 4.78 13.91
CA LEU A 55 4.26 4.61 12.48
C LEU A 55 5.13 5.66 11.77
N PRO A 56 5.86 5.29 10.71
CA PRO A 56 6.54 6.26 9.88
C PRO A 56 5.54 7.30 9.39
N LEU A 57 5.96 8.57 9.36
CA LEU A 57 5.17 9.62 8.73
C LEU A 57 5.04 9.31 7.23
N LYS A 58 3.99 8.58 6.83
CA LYS A 58 3.67 8.37 5.43
C LYS A 58 3.34 9.74 4.85
N ARG A 59 4.22 10.27 4.00
CA ARG A 59 3.84 11.40 3.12
C ARG A 59 2.63 10.91 2.35
N PRO A 60 1.50 11.63 2.34
CA PRO A 60 0.38 11.25 1.50
C PRO A 60 0.90 11.11 0.08
N VAL A 61 0.90 9.89 -0.44
CA VAL A 61 1.21 9.64 -1.85
C VAL A 61 0.06 10.31 -2.57
N THR A 62 0.29 11.52 -3.07
CA THR A 62 -0.69 12.22 -3.88
C THR A 62 -0.90 11.37 -5.12
N HIS A 63 -1.89 10.48 -5.10
CA HIS A 63 -2.53 10.04 -6.32
C HIS A 63 -2.87 11.32 -7.08
N GLU A 64 -2.20 11.57 -8.20
CA GLU A 64 -2.44 12.76 -8.99
C GLU A 64 -3.92 12.76 -9.37
N SER A 65 -4.70 13.55 -8.64
CA SER A 65 -6.12 13.69 -8.91
C SER A 65 -6.25 14.12 -10.37
N SER A 66 -7.33 13.70 -11.01
CA SER A 66 -7.64 14.11 -12.39
C SER A 66 -7.54 15.64 -12.57
N LEU A 67 -7.82 16.41 -11.51
CA LEU A 67 -7.62 17.86 -11.44
C LEU A 67 -6.14 18.28 -11.49
N HIS A 68 -5.24 17.58 -10.79
CA HIS A 68 -3.81 17.88 -10.83
C HIS A 68 -3.21 17.59 -12.21
N ARG A 69 -3.66 16.51 -12.87
CA ARG A 69 -3.29 16.21 -14.27
C ARG A 69 -3.80 17.27 -15.25
N LEU A 70 -5.04 17.74 -15.08
CA LEU A 70 -5.59 18.83 -15.89
C LEU A 70 -4.85 20.15 -15.66
N ALA A 71 -4.56 20.51 -14.41
CA ALA A 71 -3.82 21.73 -14.07
C ALA A 71 -2.40 21.75 -14.66
N ARG A 72 -1.73 20.59 -14.69
CA ARG A 72 -0.42 20.45 -15.34
C ARG A 72 -0.51 20.64 -16.85
N ARG A 73 -1.54 20.10 -17.50
CA ARG A 73 -1.78 20.30 -18.94
C ARG A 73 -2.13 21.75 -19.30
N LEU A 74 -2.76 22.48 -18.38
CA LEU A 74 -3.18 23.87 -18.61
C LEU A 74 -2.09 24.90 -18.27
N ARG A 75 -0.96 24.50 -17.67
CA ARG A 75 0.18 25.40 -17.50
C ARG A 75 0.82 25.67 -18.87
N PRO A 76 0.75 26.90 -19.41
CA PRO A 76 1.45 27.23 -20.62
C PRO A 76 2.95 27.25 -20.31
N SER A 77 3.76 26.64 -21.17
CA SER A 77 5.20 26.92 -21.21
C SER A 77 5.39 28.39 -21.56
N ARG A 78 5.55 29.25 -20.55
CA ARG A 78 6.20 30.55 -20.76
C ARG A 78 7.67 30.26 -21.01
N ALA A 79 8.00 30.02 -22.27
CA ALA A 79 9.35 30.26 -22.78
C ALA A 79 9.55 31.78 -22.80
N ALA A 80 10.67 32.21 -22.22
CA ALA A 80 11.15 33.59 -22.23
C ALA A 80 11.77 33.94 -23.59
#